data_AF-A0A5N8HFU4-F1
#
_entry.id   AF-A0A5N8HFU4-F1
#
_cell.length_a   1.000
_cell.length_b   1.000
_cell.length_c   1.000
_cell.angle_alpha   90.00
_cell.angle_beta   90.00
_cell.angle_gamma   90.00
#
_symmetry.space_group_name_H-M   'P 1'
#
loop_
_entity.id
_entity.type
_entity.pdbx_description
1 polymer ?
#
loop_
_entity_poly.entity_id
_entity_poly.type
_entity_poly.pdbx_seq_one_letter_code
_entity_poly.pdbx_strand_id
1 'polypeptide(L)' 'MAKMRAVDAAMYVLEKEGITTAFGVPGAAINPFYSAMRKHGGIRHILARHVEGASHMAEGYTRATAGNIGVCLG' A
#
# COMPACT_ATOMS: atom_id res chain seq x y z
N MET A 1 7.66 -12.77 23.20
CA MET A 1 7.29 -11.75 22.19
C MET A 1 6.77 -12.46 20.95
N ALA A 2 5.70 -11.98 20.34
CA ALA A 2 5.28 -12.46 19.03
C ALA A 2 6.37 -12.11 17.99
N LYS A 3 6.77 -13.08 17.15
CA LYS A 3 7.71 -12.87 16.03
C LYS A 3 6.91 -12.73 14.74
N MET A 4 7.13 -11.66 14.00
CA MET A 4 6.59 -11.45 12.65
C MET A 4 7.62 -10.74 11.77
N ARG A 5 7.49 -10.87 10.44
CA ARG A 5 8.34 -10.10 9.50
C ARG A 5 7.96 -8.62 9.58
N ALA A 6 8.92 -7.72 9.34
CA ALA A 6 8.65 -6.28 9.33
C ALA A 6 7.53 -5.89 8.34
N VAL A 7 7.50 -6.53 7.17
CA VAL A 7 6.43 -6.32 6.17
C VAL A 7 5.06 -6.82 6.62
N ASP A 8 5.00 -7.85 7.47
CA ASP A 8 3.73 -8.31 8.04
C ASP A 8 3.22 -7.33 9.10
N ALA A 9 4.13 -6.75 9.90
CA ALA A 9 3.79 -5.70 10.86
C ALA A 9 3.30 -4.43 10.13
N ALA A 10 3.96 -4.05 9.04
CA ALA A 10 3.55 -2.91 8.22
C ALA A 10 2.13 -3.11 7.66
N MET A 11 1.82 -4.28 7.08
CA MET A 11 0.46 -4.59 6.60
C MET A 11 -0.58 -4.49 7.71
N TYR A 12 -0.29 -5.04 8.89
CA TYR A 12 -1.20 -4.98 10.03
C TYR A 12 -1.51 -3.53 10.44
N VAL A 13 -0.51 -2.65 10.43
CA VAL A 13 -0.73 -1.22 10.68
C VAL A 13 -1.62 -0.60 9.60
N LEU A 14 -1.33 -0.84 8.32
CA LEU A 14 -2.13 -0.25 7.23
C LEU A 14 -3.60 -0.69 7.29
N GLU A 15 -3.85 -1.96 7.59
CA GLU A 15 -5.21 -2.49 7.78
C GLU A 15 -5.92 -1.84 8.96
N LYS A 16 -5.22 -1.64 10.08
CA LYS A 16 -5.78 -0.97 11.28
C LYS A 16 -6.12 0.49 11.03
N GLU A 17 -5.35 1.17 10.19
CA GLU A 17 -5.64 2.53 9.72
C GLU A 17 -6.77 2.57 8.68
N GLY A 18 -7.30 1.41 8.24
CA GLY A 18 -8.40 1.34 7.29
C GLY A 18 -7.99 1.55 5.83
N ILE A 19 -6.72 1.34 5.49
CA ILE A 19 -6.22 1.49 4.13
C ILE A 19 -6.71 0.32 3.27
N THR A 20 -7.31 0.64 2.13
CA THR A 20 -7.88 -0.34 1.20
C THR A 20 -7.30 -0.25 -0.20
N THR A 21 -6.57 0.82 -0.53
CA THR A 21 -6.05 1.06 -1.88
C THR A 21 -4.62 1.61 -1.82
N ALA A 22 -3.74 1.04 -2.64
CA ALA A 22 -2.37 1.49 -2.82
C ALA A 22 -2.06 1.67 -4.32
N PHE A 23 -1.19 2.62 -4.64
CA PHE A 23 -0.82 3.02 -5.99
C PHE A 23 0.68 2.89 -6.14
N GLY A 24 1.18 2.26 -7.19
CA GLY A 24 2.63 2.09 -7.29
C GLY A 24 3.15 1.38 -8.51
N VAL A 25 4.48 1.30 -8.57
CA VAL A 25 5.23 0.56 -9.58
C VAL A 25 5.96 -0.58 -8.88
N PRO A 26 5.77 -1.85 -9.28
CA PRO A 26 6.48 -2.97 -8.66
C PRO A 26 7.96 -2.96 -9.00
N GLY A 27 8.78 -3.44 -8.07
CA GLY A 27 10.23 -3.59 -8.22
C GLY A 27 10.78 -4.72 -7.35
N ALA A 28 11.98 -5.22 -7.68
CA ALA A 28 12.53 -6.40 -7.02
C ALA A 28 12.68 -6.24 -5.50
N ALA A 29 13.09 -5.05 -5.04
CA ALA A 29 13.33 -4.77 -3.63
C ALA A 29 12.04 -4.77 -2.77
N ILE A 30 10.91 -4.37 -3.35
CA ILE A 30 9.62 -4.26 -2.65
C ILE A 30 8.80 -5.56 -2.70
N ASN A 31 9.26 -6.60 -3.40
CA ASN A 31 8.57 -7.89 -3.49
C ASN A 31 8.13 -8.50 -2.14
N PRO A 32 8.91 -8.43 -1.04
CA PRO A 32 8.45 -8.92 0.26
C PRO A 32 7.20 -8.20 0.78
N PHE A 33 7.04 -6.91 0.46
CA PHE A 33 5.87 -6.11 0.81
C PHE A 33 4.66 -6.54 -0.01
N TYR A 34 4.81 -6.73 -1.33
CA TYR A 34 3.74 -7.29 -2.17
C TYR A 34 3.33 -8.71 -1.74
N SER A 35 4.30 -9.52 -1.30
CA SER A 35 4.04 -10.84 -0.71
C SER A 35 3.20 -10.73 0.57
N ALA A 36 3.51 -9.78 1.45
CA ALA A 36 2.72 -9.52 2.66
C ALA A 36 1.31 -9.01 2.29
N MET A 37 1.20 -8.03 1.40
CA MET A 37 -0.07 -7.48 0.93
C MET A 37 -1.00 -8.56 0.37
N ARG A 38 -0.45 -9.51 -0.40
CA ARG A 38 -1.20 -10.68 -0.90
C ARG A 38 -1.61 -11.65 0.23
N LYS A 39 -0.79 -11.79 1.26
CA LYS A 39 -1.01 -12.73 2.37
C LYS A 39 -2.10 -12.26 3.34
N HIS A 40 -2.04 -11.00 3.78
CA HIS A 40 -3.04 -10.47 4.72
C HIS A 40 -4.35 -10.14 4.01
N GLY A 41 -4.28 -9.77 2.72
CA GLY A 41 -5.44 -9.46 1.90
C GLY A 41 -6.05 -8.10 2.24
N GLY A 42 -6.76 -7.49 1.28
CA GLY A 42 -7.58 -6.30 1.55
C GLY A 42 -7.06 -4.98 0.98
N ILE A 43 -5.77 -4.87 0.61
CA ILE A 43 -5.27 -3.69 -0.10
C ILE A 43 -5.26 -3.96 -1.61
N ARG A 44 -6.09 -3.22 -2.33
CA ARG A 44 -6.12 -3.21 -3.80
C ARG A 44 -4.93 -2.41 -4.32
N HIS A 45 -4.07 -3.04 -5.11
CA HIS A 45 -3.00 -2.34 -5.80
C HIS A 45 -3.46 -1.81 -7.17
N ILE A 46 -3.21 -0.53 -7.42
CA ILE A 46 -3.38 0.14 -8.70
C ILE A 46 -2.01 0.35 -9.31
N LEU A 47 -1.73 -0.36 -10.40
CA LEU A 47 -0.47 -0.25 -11.12
C LEU A 47 -0.35 1.11 -11.81
N ALA A 48 0.67 1.87 -11.42
CA ALA A 48 1.11 3.07 -12.12
C ALA A 48 2.21 2.73 -13.14
N ARG A 49 2.53 3.69 -14.01
CA ARG A 49 3.67 3.60 -14.94
C ARG A 49 4.91 4.34 -14.47
N HIS A 50 4.75 5.29 -13.55
CA HIS A 50 5.82 6.07 -12.96
C HIS A 50 5.48 6.36 -11.49
N VAL A 51 6.49 6.38 -10.62
CA VAL A 51 6.29 6.53 -9.17
C VAL A 51 5.74 7.92 -8.83
N GLU A 52 6.18 8.97 -9.52
CA GLU A 52 5.61 10.32 -9.36
C GLU A 52 4.10 10.35 -9.67
N GLY A 53 3.69 9.64 -10.72
CA GLY A 53 2.27 9.48 -11.06
C GLY A 53 1.52 8.74 -9.96
N ALA A 54 2.10 7.69 -9.39
CA ALA A 54 1.52 6.97 -8.25
C ALA A 54 1.33 7.88 -7.02
N SER A 55 2.29 8.77 -6.74
CA SER A 55 2.20 9.75 -5.65
C SER A 55 1.02 10.70 -5.85
N HIS A 56 0.85 11.25 -7.06
CA HIS A 56 -0.30 12.10 -7.37
C HIS A 56 -1.64 11.33 -7.34
N MET A 57 -1.66 10.06 -7.75
CA MET A 57 -2.85 9.21 -7.63
C MET A 57 -3.25 8.99 -6.17
N ALA A 58 -2.28 8.70 -5.29
CA ALA A 58 -2.51 8.52 -3.86
C ALA A 58 -3.01 9.81 -3.19
N GLU A 59 -2.42 10.96 -3.54
CA GLU A 59 -2.87 12.27 -3.08
C GLU A 59 -4.30 12.56 -3.56
N GLY A 60 -4.58 12.40 -4.85
CA GLY A 60 -5.89 12.61 -5.43
C GLY A 60 -6.96 11.71 -4.80
N TYR A 61 -6.63 10.43 -4.57
CA TYR A 61 -7.53 9.47 -3.91
C TYR A 61 -7.91 9.90 -2.49
N THR A 62 -6.92 10.35 -1.71
CA THR A 62 -7.12 10.90 -0.36
C THR A 62 -8.05 12.11 -0.38
N ARG A 63 -7.87 13.02 -1.35
CA ARG A 63 -8.66 14.26 -1.46
C ARG A 63 -10.07 14.04 -2.01
N ALA A 64 -10.28 12.97 -2.79
CA ALA A 64 -11.54 12.73 -3.49
C ALA A 64 -12.72 12.40 -2.55
N THR A 65 -12.46 11.82 -1.37
CA THR A 65 -13.51 11.46 -0.41
C THR A 65 -12.96 11.49 1.00
N ALA A 66 -13.69 12.14 1.92
CA ALA A 66 -13.32 12.16 3.33
C ALA A 66 -13.23 10.73 3.89
N GLY A 67 -12.14 10.43 4.57
CA GLY A 67 -11.86 9.09 5.12
C GLY A 67 -11.05 8.18 4.19
N ASN A 68 -10.82 8.56 2.93
CA ASN A 68 -9.86 7.83 2.09
C ASN A 68 -8.42 8.11 2.55
N ILE A 69 -7.62 7.05 2.60
CA ILE A 69 -6.17 7.14 2.82
C ILE A 69 -5.49 6.51 1.60
N GLY A 70 -4.90 7.34 0.75
CA GLY A 70 -4.13 6.89 -0.40
C GLY A 70 -2.69 6.57 -0.01
N VAL A 71 -2.21 5.39 -0.41
CA VAL A 71 -0.82 4.96 -0.20
C VAL A 71 -0.07 4.91 -1.52
N CYS A 72 1.09 5.56 -1.59
CA CYS A 72 2.02 5.41 -2.70
C CYS A 72 3.07 4.34 -2.38
N LEU A 73 3.35 3.44 -3.33
CA LEU A 73 4.40 2.42 -3.28
C LEU A 73 5.42 2.70 -4.39
N GLY A 74 6.67 2.96 -4.00
CA GLY A 74 7.81 3.22 -4.88
C GLY A 74 9.09 2.64 -4.31
#